data_AF-A0A7J4LPF5-F1
#
_entry.id   AF-A0A7J4LPF5-F1
#
_cell.length_a   1.000
_cell.length_b   1.000
_cell.length_c   1.000
_cell.angle_alpha   90.00
_cell.angle_beta   90.00
_cell.angle_gamma   90.00
#
_symmetry.space_group_name_H-M   'P 1'
#
loop_
_entity.id
_entity.type
_entity.pdbx_description
1 polymer ?
#
loop_
_entity_poly.entity_id
_entity_poly.type
_entity_poly.pdbx_seq_one_letter_code
_entity_poly.pdbx_strand_id
1 'polypeptide(L)'
;MTIEVSLLNAVSDDYKDSFAFEVGMNTHSVALDYDLTKFAVLKDSKGNVFKPLSWTGGRGGHHVSGVLQFPKGAAAGTLELLIKDVGNVSERSFKFDYP
;
A
#
# COMPACT_ATOMS: atom_id res chain seq x y z
N MET A 1 -10.52 -11.68 6.19
CA MET A 1 -9.91 -10.34 6.19
C MET A 1 -10.01 -9.79 4.79
N THR A 2 -10.46 -8.55 4.65
CA THR A 2 -10.53 -7.81 3.38
C THR A 2 -9.49 -6.71 3.41
N ILE A 3 -8.84 -6.47 2.27
CA ILE A 3 -7.94 -5.34 2.06
C ILE A 3 -8.41 -4.59 0.83
N GLU A 4 -8.62 -3.30 0.99
CA GLU A 4 -9.02 -2.36 -0.07
C GLU A 4 -7.89 -1.35 -0.25
N VAL A 5 -7.58 -1.01 -1.51
CA VAL A 5 -6.46 -0.12 -1.83
C VAL A 5 -6.86 0.87 -2.92
N SER A 6 -6.56 2.14 -2.70
CA SER A 6 -6.80 3.23 -3.66
C SER A 6 -5.53 4.05 -3.88
N LEU A 7 -5.20 4.36 -5.14
CA LEU A 7 -4.09 5.25 -5.49
C LEU A 7 -4.48 6.72 -5.26
N LEU A 8 -3.77 7.41 -4.37
CA LEU A 8 -4.10 8.79 -3.97
C LEU A 8 -3.50 9.85 -4.89
N ASN A 9 -2.43 9.51 -5.63
CA ASN A 9 -1.79 10.41 -6.59
C ASN A 9 -2.72 10.98 -7.66
N ALA A 10 -3.74 10.21 -8.05
CA ALA A 10 -4.70 10.63 -9.06
C ALA A 10 -5.76 11.60 -8.52
N VAL A 11 -5.84 11.80 -7.20
CA VAL A 11 -6.97 12.47 -6.53
C VAL A 11 -6.57 13.60 -5.58
N SER A 12 -5.29 13.73 -5.17
CA SER A 12 -4.83 14.88 -4.39
C SER A 12 -3.40 15.34 -4.71
N ASP A 13 -3.18 16.66 -4.64
CA ASP A 13 -1.88 17.30 -4.82
C ASP A 13 -0.92 17.07 -3.63
N ASP A 14 -1.44 16.70 -2.46
CA ASP A 14 -0.64 16.47 -1.24
C ASP A 14 0.39 15.35 -1.44
N TYR A 15 0.10 14.41 -2.35
CA TYR A 15 0.97 13.28 -2.66
C TYR A 15 1.63 13.39 -4.01
N LYS A 16 1.61 14.56 -4.67
CA LYS A 16 2.20 14.73 -6.01
C LYS A 16 3.68 14.32 -6.06
N ASP A 17 4.40 14.36 -4.94
CA ASP A 17 5.82 14.07 -4.82
C ASP A 17 6.15 12.70 -4.15
N SER A 18 5.16 11.82 -4.01
CA SER A 18 5.33 10.44 -3.47
C SER A 18 4.33 9.48 -4.11
N PHE A 19 4.59 8.18 -4.23
CA PHE A 19 3.47 7.26 -4.53
C PHE A 19 2.72 6.99 -3.23
N ALA A 20 1.43 7.31 -3.18
CA ALA A 20 0.62 7.20 -1.97
C ALA A 20 -0.63 6.36 -2.22
N PHE A 21 -0.88 5.44 -1.30
CA PHE A 21 -2.01 4.53 -1.35
C PHE A 21 -2.81 4.63 -0.06
N GLU A 22 -4.11 4.82 -0.15
CA GLU A 22 -4.99 4.55 0.98
C GLU A 22 -5.19 3.04 1.05
N VAL A 23 -4.93 2.46 2.22
CA VAL A 23 -5.09 1.03 2.49
C VAL A 23 -6.07 0.88 3.63
N GLY A 24 -7.19 0.21 3.35
CA GLY A 24 -8.17 -0.21 4.33
C GLY A 24 -8.05 -1.70 4.62
N MET A 25 -8.00 -2.08 5.90
CA MET A 25 -7.93 -3.46 6.36
C MET A 25 -9.07 -3.73 7.33
N ASN A 26 -9.83 -4.79 7.07
CA ASN A 26 -10.96 -5.19 7.90
C ASN A 26 -10.87 -6.69 8.24
N THR A 27 -10.99 -7.01 9.53
CA THR A 27 -10.97 -8.40 10.02
C THR A 27 -11.94 -8.59 11.18
N HIS A 28 -12.48 -9.81 11.28
CA HIS A 28 -13.43 -10.19 12.32
C HIS A 28 -12.87 -11.28 13.27
N SER A 29 -11.58 -11.62 13.18
CA SER A 29 -11.03 -12.80 13.89
C SER A 29 -9.59 -12.67 14.40
N VAL A 30 -8.84 -11.62 14.05
CA VAL A 30 -7.44 -11.42 14.47
C VAL A 30 -7.15 -9.94 14.68
N ALA A 31 -6.23 -9.59 15.58
CA ALA A 31 -5.81 -8.20 15.75
C ALA A 31 -5.01 -7.70 14.53
N LEU A 32 -5.31 -6.48 14.06
CA LEU A 32 -4.57 -5.83 12.96
C LEU A 32 -3.38 -5.02 13.51
N ASP A 33 -2.28 -5.68 13.86
CA ASP A 33 -1.01 -5.02 14.29
C ASP A 33 0.05 -4.99 13.17
N TYR A 34 -0.39 -4.79 11.93
CA TYR A 34 0.49 -4.83 10.78
C TYR A 34 1.16 -3.48 10.53
N ASP A 35 2.48 -3.49 10.54
CA ASP A 35 3.30 -2.37 10.11
C ASP A 35 3.62 -2.53 8.63
N LEU A 36 2.78 -1.93 7.78
CA LEU A 36 2.87 -2.08 6.33
C LEU A 36 4.22 -1.59 5.77
N THR A 37 4.99 -0.81 6.52
CA THR A 37 6.36 -0.44 6.10
C THR A 37 7.30 -1.65 5.96
N LYS A 38 6.97 -2.77 6.62
CA LYS A 38 7.75 -4.02 6.59
C LYS A 38 7.18 -5.08 5.65
N PHE A 39 5.90 -4.98 5.33
CA PHE A 39 5.15 -6.02 4.61
C PHE A 39 4.74 -5.61 3.21
N ALA A 40 4.90 -4.33 2.85
CA ALA A 40 4.53 -3.82 1.54
C ALA A 40 5.76 -3.53 0.66
N VAL A 41 5.59 -3.74 -0.65
CA VAL A 41 6.57 -3.40 -1.68
C VAL A 41 5.82 -2.87 -2.88
N LEU A 42 6.28 -1.77 -3.46
CA LEU A 42 5.75 -1.25 -4.72
C LEU A 42 6.71 -1.60 -5.85
N LYS A 43 6.17 -2.04 -6.98
CA LYS A 43 6.91 -2.31 -8.21
C LYS A 43 6.32 -1.53 -9.37
N ASP A 44 7.13 -1.29 -10.40
CA ASP A 44 6.62 -0.80 -11.68
C ASP A 44 6.85 -1.80 -12.82
N SER A 45 6.35 -1.45 -14.00
CA SER A 45 6.47 -2.25 -15.23
C SER A 45 7.89 -2.36 -15.78
N LYS A 46 8.82 -1.53 -15.30
CA LYS A 46 10.25 -1.55 -15.66
C LYS A 46 11.07 -2.40 -14.69
N GLY A 47 10.44 -2.96 -13.66
CA GLY A 47 11.10 -3.76 -12.63
C GLY A 47 11.74 -2.94 -11.51
N ASN A 48 11.46 -1.63 -11.44
CA ASN A 48 11.88 -0.82 -10.30
C ASN A 48 11.12 -1.28 -9.04
N VAL A 49 11.81 -1.25 -7.90
CA VAL A 49 11.27 -1.67 -6.61
C VAL A 49 11.40 -0.52 -5.61
N PHE A 50 10.29 -0.11 -5.02
CA PHE A 50 10.22 0.96 -4.04
C PHE A 50 9.82 0.39 -2.69
N LYS A 51 10.58 0.76 -1.65
CA LYS A 51 10.26 0.44 -0.25
C LYS A 51 9.34 1.52 0.32
N PRO A 52 8.41 1.18 1.23
CA PRO A 52 7.57 2.17 1.88
C PRO A 52 8.40 3.17 2.70
N LEU A 53 7.98 4.42 2.71
CA LEU A 53 8.52 5.49 3.55
C LEU A 53 7.80 5.56 4.90
N SER A 54 6.46 5.44 4.87
CA SER A 54 5.61 5.68 6.03
C SER A 54 4.29 4.93 5.91
N TRP A 55 3.69 4.66 7.08
CA TRP A 55 2.36 4.08 7.22
C TRP A 55 1.62 4.84 8.33
N THR A 56 0.46 5.43 8.03
CA THR A 56 -0.30 6.25 9.00
C THR A 56 -1.44 5.52 9.70
N GLY A 57 -1.82 4.32 9.25
CA GLY A 57 -2.97 3.60 9.83
C GLY A 57 -2.73 3.02 11.23
N GLY A 58 -1.52 3.16 11.77
CA GLY A 58 -1.19 2.72 13.12
C GLY A 58 -1.17 1.21 13.27
N ARG A 59 -1.24 0.76 14.53
CA ARG A 59 -1.20 -0.64 14.96
C ARG A 59 -2.37 -0.89 15.93
N GLY A 60 -3.24 -1.85 15.61
CA GLY A 60 -4.33 -2.31 16.48
C GLY A 60 -5.74 -1.88 16.05
N GLY A 61 -6.71 -2.79 16.22
CA GLY A 61 -8.14 -2.58 15.93
C GLY A 61 -8.80 -3.73 15.14
N HIS A 62 -10.12 -3.68 14.99
CA HIS A 62 -10.88 -4.54 14.05
C HIS A 62 -10.89 -3.98 12.61
N HIS A 63 -10.70 -2.66 12.49
CA HIS A 63 -10.59 -1.93 11.25
C HIS A 63 -9.38 -1.01 11.35
N VAL A 64 -8.51 -1.06 10.36
CA VAL A 64 -7.33 -0.20 10.27
C VAL A 64 -7.32 0.41 8.88
N SER A 65 -7.29 1.74 8.81
CA SER A 65 -7.16 2.47 7.56
C SER A 65 -6.08 3.52 7.69
N GLY A 66 -5.30 3.71 6.63
CA GLY A 66 -4.25 4.71 6.62
C GLY A 66 -3.61 4.87 5.25
N VAL A 67 -2.64 5.76 5.20
CA VAL A 67 -1.88 6.08 4.00
C VAL A 67 -0.52 5.39 4.06
N LEU A 68 -0.25 4.61 3.02
CA LEU A 68 1.03 3.97 2.77
C LEU A 68 1.76 4.76 1.68
N GLN A 69 2.90 5.37 2.03
CA GLN A 69 3.67 6.20 1.10
C GLN A 69 4.95 5.51 0.68
N PHE A 70 5.38 5.78 -0.55
CA PHE A 70 6.62 5.32 -1.16
C PHE A 70 7.36 6.52 -1.78
N PRO A 71 8.69 6.44 -1.94
CA PRO A 71 9.42 7.50 -2.64
C PRO A 71 8.91 7.62 -4.07
N LYS A 72 8.73 8.85 -4.55
CA LYS A 72 8.49 9.08 -5.97
C LYS A 72 9.72 8.67 -6.76
N GLY A 73 9.49 7.87 -7.78
CA GLY A 73 10.51 7.43 -8.72
C GLY A 73 10.05 7.62 -10.15
N ALA A 74 10.94 7.28 -11.09
CA ALA A 74 10.60 7.21 -12.51
C ALA A 74 9.78 5.94 -12.82
N ALA A 75 8.57 5.87 -12.26
CA ALA A 75 7.61 4.85 -12.64
C ALA A 75 6.94 5.22 -13.97
N ALA A 76 6.58 4.21 -14.76
CA ALA A 76 5.81 4.38 -15.97
C ALA A 76 4.95 3.14 -16.22
N GLY A 77 3.74 3.34 -16.73
CA GLY A 77 2.80 2.25 -17.01
C GLY A 77 2.13 1.77 -15.73
N THR A 78 2.20 0.47 -15.44
CA THR A 78 1.51 -0.10 -14.28
C THR A 78 2.39 -0.05 -13.02
N LEU A 79 1.81 0.43 -11.93
CA LEU A 79 2.28 0.26 -10.56
C LEU A 79 1.63 -0.98 -9.94
N GLU A 80 2.44 -1.83 -9.32
CA GLU A 80 1.99 -3.03 -8.62
C GLU A 80 2.35 -2.94 -7.13
N LEU A 81 1.34 -2.80 -6.27
CA LEU A 81 1.49 -2.86 -4.83
C LEU A 81 1.35 -4.31 -4.35
N LEU A 82 2.41 -4.82 -3.72
CA LEU A 82 2.45 -6.12 -3.08
C LEU A 82 2.34 -5.96 -1.57
N ILE A 83 1.40 -6.67 -0.93
CA ILE A 83 1.28 -6.76 0.53
C ILE A 83 1.44 -8.23 0.93
N LYS A 84 2.47 -8.53 1.73
CA LYS A 84 2.90 -9.90 2.06
C LYS A 84 2.63 -10.28 3.50
N ASP A 85 2.34 -11.54 3.74
CA ASP A 85 2.21 -12.14 5.09
C ASP A 85 1.20 -11.44 6.03
N VAL A 86 0.19 -10.78 5.45
CA VAL A 86 -0.89 -10.10 6.18
C VAL A 86 -2.14 -10.97 6.18
N GLY A 87 -2.70 -11.27 7.35
CA GLY A 87 -3.94 -12.02 7.49
C GLY A 87 -3.89 -13.45 6.96
N ASN A 88 -2.79 -14.18 7.23
CA ASN A 88 -2.55 -15.56 6.78
C ASN A 88 -2.56 -15.75 5.25
N VAL A 89 -2.28 -14.69 4.49
CA VAL A 89 -2.12 -14.76 3.04
C VAL A 89 -0.69 -14.32 2.72
N SER A 90 0.04 -15.19 2.03
CA SER A 90 1.45 -14.98 1.71
C SER A 90 1.68 -13.71 0.88
N GLU A 91 0.79 -13.41 -0.06
CA GLU A 91 0.89 -12.21 -0.89
C GLU A 91 -0.47 -11.79 -1.47
N ARG A 92 -0.72 -10.49 -1.51
CA ARG A 92 -1.77 -9.84 -2.32
C ARG A 92 -1.12 -8.82 -3.25
N SER A 93 -1.58 -8.78 -4.50
CA SER A 93 -1.13 -7.83 -5.52
C SER A 93 -2.28 -6.94 -5.97
N PHE A 94 -2.01 -5.64 -6.06
CA PHE A 94 -2.94 -4.62 -6.56
C PHE A 94 -2.26 -3.82 -7.66
N LYS A 95 -2.90 -3.69 -8.81
CA LYS A 95 -2.34 -3.03 -10.00
C LYS A 95 -3.09 -1.74 -10.31
N PHE A 96 -2.32 -0.70 -10.64
CA PHE A 96 -2.83 0.63 -10.93
C PHE A 96 -2.15 1.17 -12.18
N ASP A 97 -2.92 1.75 -13.09
CA ASP A 97 -2.36 2.53 -14.18
C ASP A 97 -1.78 3.84 -13.64
N TYR A 98 -0.55 4.13 -14.05
CA TYR A 98 0.18 5.33 -13.69
C TYR A 98 0.70 6.02 -14.96
N PRO A 99 0.38 7.30 -15.17
CA PRO A 99 0.71 8.04 -16.38
C PRO A 99 2.23 8.26 -16.57
#